data_AF-A0A928FHY2-F1
#
_entry.id   AF-A0A928FHY2-F1
#
_cell.length_a   1.000
_cell.length_b   1.000
_cell.length_c   1.000
_cell.angle_alpha   90.00
_cell.angle_beta   90.00
_cell.angle_gamma   90.00
#
_symmetry.space_group_name_H-M   'P 1'
#
loop_
_entity.id
_entity.type
_entity.pdbx_description
1 polymer ?
#
loop_
_entity_poly.entity_id
_entity_poly.type
_entity_poly.pdbx_seq_one_letter_code
_entity_poly.pdbx_strand_id
1 'polypeptide(L)' 'MIHHLKTLPLYFQAVIDERKPFEIRENDRNFKIGDRVILEEFIKTEHVPQCSHY' A
#
# COMPACT_ATOMS: atom_id res chain seq x y z
N MET A 1 17.59 -2.22 6.20
CA MET A 1 16.49 -1.63 7.01
C MET A 1 15.16 -2.24 6.56
N ILE A 2 14.11 -2.20 7.40
CA ILE A 2 12.78 -2.72 7.03
C ILE A 2 11.79 -1.55 7.00
N HIS A 3 11.08 -1.38 5.89
CA HIS A 3 10.12 -0.30 5.68
C HIS A 3 8.70 -0.86 5.55
N HIS A 4 7.77 -0.41 6.40
CA HIS A 4 6.36 -0.78 6.30
C HIS A 4 5.60 0.22 5.43
N LEU A 5 4.89 -0.28 4.43
CA LEU A 5 4.19 0.51 3.43
C LEU A 5 2.77 -0.01 3.24
N LYS A 6 1.79 0.91 3.32
CA LYS A 6 0.42 0.61 2.92
C LYS A 6 0.31 0.48 1.41
N THR A 7 -0.51 -0.45 0.95
CA THR A 7 -0.87 -0.63 -0.46
C THR A 7 -2.32 -1.04 -0.58
N LEU A 8 -2.98 -0.68 -1.69
CA LEU A 8 -4.37 -1.09 -1.91
C LEU A 8 -4.44 -2.59 -2.25
N PRO A 9 -5.54 -3.28 -1.89
CA PRO A 9 -5.77 -4.70 -2.22
C PRO A 9 -5.44 -5.07 -3.67
N LEU A 10 -5.90 -4.24 -4.61
CA LEU A 10 -5.69 -4.47 -6.05
C LEU A 10 -4.19 -4.56 -6.41
N TYR A 11 -3.36 -3.71 -5.83
CA TYR A 11 -1.92 -3.69 -6.09
C TYR A 11 -1.17 -4.71 -5.25
N PHE A 12 -1.64 -5.00 -4.03
CA PHE A 12 -1.11 -6.08 -3.20
C PHE A 12 -1.22 -7.43 -3.93
N GLN A 13 -2.39 -7.74 -4.46
CA GLN A 13 -2.60 -8.96 -5.24
C GLN A 13 -1.74 -9.00 -6.51
N ALA A 14 -1.56 -7.87 -7.20
CA ALA A 14 -0.70 -7.81 -8.37
C ALA A 14 0.79 -8.08 -8.06
N VAL A 15 1.25 -7.74 -6.85
CA VAL A 15 2.60 -8.09 -6.37
C VAL A 15 2.68 -9.57 -6.02
N ILE A 16 1.67 -10.14 -5.36
CA ILE A 16 1.58 -11.58 -5.06
C ILE A 16 1.57 -12.42 -6.35
N ASP A 17 0.83 -11.98 -7.36
CA ASP A 17 0.75 -12.64 -8.67
C ASP A 17 2.00 -12.44 -9.53
N GLU A 18 3.05 -11.79 -9.00
CA GLU A 18 4.30 -11.42 -9.70
C GLU A 18 4.11 -10.54 -10.96
N ARG A 19 2.89 -10.06 -11.22
CA ARG A 19 2.56 -9.17 -12.35
C ARG A 19 3.09 -7.76 -12.15
N LYS A 20 3.39 -7.37 -10.90
CA LYS A 20 3.91 -6.06 -10.53
C LYS A 20 5.20 -6.20 -9.71
N PRO A 21 6.38 -6.26 -10.35
CA PRO A 21 7.66 -6.47 -9.68
C PRO A 21 8.30 -5.19 -9.10
N PHE A 22 7.57 -4.06 -9.05
CA PHE A 22 8.12 -2.75 -8.65
C PHE A 22 7.15 -1.96 -7.77
N GLU A 23 7.66 -0.98 -7.02
CA GLU A 23 6.91 0.02 -6.26
C GLU A 23 7.40 1.42 -6.63
N ILE A 24 6.47 2.36 -6.86
CA ILE A 24 6.77 3.78 -7.11
C ILE A 24 6.37 4.55 -5.87
N ARG A 25 7.32 5.25 -5.24
CA ARG A 25 7.14 6.05 -4.03
C ARG A 25 7.98 7.31 -4.11
N GLU A 26 7.54 8.34 -3.41
CA GLU A 26 8.43 9.44 -3.06
C GLU A 26 9.52 8.91 -2.12
N ASN A 27 10.77 9.35 -2.31
CA ASN A 27 11.90 8.91 -1.50
C ASN A 27 11.99 9.71 -0.19
N ASP A 28 10.92 9.70 0.60
CA ASP A 28 10.79 10.39 1.89
C ASP A 28 11.51 9.67 3.05
N ARG A 29 11.87 8.39 2.83
CA ARG A 29 12.46 7.50 3.85
C ARG A 29 13.90 7.09 3.54
N ASN A 30 14.51 7.67 2.51
CA ASN A 30 15.88 7.36 2.06
C ASN A 30 16.07 5.86 1.77
N PHE A 31 15.25 5.32 0.86
CA PHE A 31 15.31 3.91 0.45
C PHE A 31 16.66 3.58 -0.19
N LYS A 32 17.25 2.44 0.18
CA LYS A 32 18.54 1.98 -0.35
C LYS A 32 18.45 0.56 -0.89
N ILE A 33 19.34 0.23 -1.82
CA ILE A 33 19.52 -1.14 -2.32
C ILE A 33 19.87 -2.06 -1.12
N GLY A 34 19.16 -3.17 -0.99
CA GLY A 34 19.31 -4.12 0.12
C GLY A 34 18.33 -3.90 1.28
N ASP A 35 17.55 -2.82 1.28
CA ASP A 35 16.44 -2.67 2.21
C ASP A 35 15.29 -3.63 1.90
N ARG A 36 14.54 -3.99 2.93
CA ARG A 36 13.34 -4.83 2.81
C ARG A 36 12.09 -3.97 2.95
N VAL A 37 11.08 -4.27 2.16
CA VAL A 37 9.79 -3.60 2.19
C VAL A 37 8.73 -4.61 2.60
N ILE A 38 7.91 -4.25 3.58
CA ILE A 38 6.71 -4.99 3.98
C ILE A 38 5.52 -4.21 3.45
N LEU A 39 4.81 -4.80 2.49
CA LEU A 39 3.56 -4.25 1.98
C LEU A 39 2.42 -4.75 2.86
N GLU A 40 1.63 -3.80 3.36
CA GLU A 40 0.46 -4.05 4.19
C GLU A 40 -0.78 -3.67 3.38
N GLU A 41 -1.65 -4.64 3.16
CA GLU A 41 -2.93 -4.41 2.50
C GLU A 41 -3.78 -3.43 3.33
N PHE A 42 -4.22 -2.35 2.70
CA PHE A 42 -5.00 -1.29 3.33
C PHE A 42 -6.25 -0.99 2.51
N ILE A 43 -7.41 -1.28 3.08
CA ILE A 43 -8.71 -0.93 2.51
C ILE A 43 -9.04 0.49 2.97
N LYS A 44 -9.07 1.45 2.04
CA LYS A 44 -9.68 2.75 2.31
C LYS A 44 -11.19 2.54 2.43
N THR A 45 -11.68 2.35 3.65
CA THR A 45 -13.11 2.50 3.92
C THR A 45 -13.42 3.97 3.76
N GLU A 46 -14.05 4.36 2.64
CA GLU A 46 -14.73 5.64 2.58
C GLU A 46 -15.82 5.58 3.65
N HIS A 47 -15.66 6.33 4.73
CA HIS A 47 -16.78 6.63 5.62
C HIS A 47 -17.81 7.35 4.75
N VAL A 48 -18.77 6.61 4.20
CA VAL A 48 -19.99 7.21 3.68
C VAL A 48 -20.65 7.84 4.90
N PRO A 49 -20.77 9.18 5.00
CA PRO A 49 -21.56 9.74 6.07
C PRO A 49 -22.95 9.14 5.93
N GLN A 50 -23.41 8.40 6.95
CA GLN A 50 -24.82 8.06 7.04
C GLN A 50 -25.55 9.40 7.12
N CYS A 51 -26.09 9.85 5.99
CA CYS A 51 -27.12 10.86 5.99
C CYS A 51 -28.26 10.27 6.83
N SER A 52 -28.38 10.71 8.08
CA SER A 52 -29.55 10.49 8.90
C SER A 52 -30.70 11.26 8.24
N HIS A 53 -31.39 10.61 7.31
CA HIS A 53 -32.78 10.95 7.05
C HIS A 53 -33.53 10.71 8.36
N TYR A 54 -33.95 11.79 9.02
CA TYR A 54 -35.29 12.00 9.60
C TYR A 54 -35.42 13.46 10.01
#